data_AF-A0A9D4Q5M5-F1
#
_entry.id   AF-A0A9D4Q5M5-F1
#
_cell.length_a   1.000
_cell.length_b   1.000
_cell.length_c   1.000
_cell.angle_alpha   90.00
_cell.angle_beta   90.00
_cell.angle_gamma   90.00
#
_symmetry.space_group_name_H-M   'P 1'
#
loop_
_entity.id
_entity.type
_entity.pdbx_description
1 polymer ?
#
loop_
_entity_poly.entity_id
_entity_poly.type
_entity_poly.pdbx_seq_one_letter_code
_entity_poly.pdbx_strand_id
1 'polypeptide(L)'
;MPNKCSVPGCTGNYRTGKKIQVFSFPKDGDALNKWLRAIPRKDFVPTSCTKVCVDHFDASCIERTTSYTDPRTGRVIEVALPVPRLRPGSVPTIFPGCPSYLSISDHNTRETPDAKRSRKEASQLGHAVEESLASKEAEQERDRFSSLEELKACLQVVSVSPKWTVIHKEEC
;
A
#
# COMPACT_ATOMS: atom_id res chain seq x y z
N MET A 1 11.14 -34.61 18.92
CA MET A 1 12.21 -34.40 17.92
C MET A 1 11.99 -33.05 17.24
N PRO A 2 13.02 -32.24 16.97
CA PRO A 2 12.85 -30.97 16.26
C PRO A 2 12.29 -31.20 14.85
N ASN A 3 11.31 -30.39 14.43
CA ASN A 3 10.76 -30.46 13.08
C ASN A 3 11.81 -29.94 12.08
N LYS A 4 12.14 -30.78 11.09
CA LYS A 4 13.12 -30.47 10.03
C LYS A 4 12.49 -29.57 8.97
N CYS A 5 13.30 -28.72 8.34
CA CYS A 5 12.84 -27.93 7.20
C CYS A 5 12.48 -28.83 6.00
N SER A 6 11.36 -28.55 5.34
CA SER A 6 10.86 -29.29 4.17
C SER A 6 11.38 -28.77 2.83
N VAL A 7 12.08 -27.63 2.82
CA VAL A 7 12.61 -27.01 1.61
C VAL A 7 13.81 -27.81 1.08
N PRO A 8 13.86 -28.13 -0.23
CA PRO A 8 14.99 -28.86 -0.83
C PRO A 8 16.33 -28.16 -0.57
N GLY A 9 17.36 -28.94 -0.23
CA GLY A 9 18.71 -28.42 0.03
C GLY A 9 18.87 -27.71 1.39
N CYS A 10 17.80 -27.50 2.16
CA CYS A 10 17.91 -26.91 3.49
C CYS A 10 18.24 -27.95 4.55
N THR A 11 19.26 -27.68 5.37
CA THR A 11 19.69 -28.53 6.50
C THR A 11 19.16 -28.04 7.85
N GLY A 12 18.22 -27.10 7.86
CA GLY A 12 17.59 -26.54 9.06
C GLY A 12 16.97 -27.61 9.98
N ASN A 13 17.37 -27.61 11.25
CA ASN A 13 16.95 -28.56 12.28
C ASN A 13 17.32 -30.04 12.04
N TYR A 14 18.14 -30.35 11.03
CA TYR A 14 18.75 -31.69 10.89
C TYR A 14 19.80 -31.93 11.99
N ARG A 15 20.32 -33.16 12.08
CA ARG A 15 21.33 -33.53 13.10
C ARG A 15 22.61 -32.69 12.96
N THR A 16 23.03 -32.44 11.72
CA THR A 16 24.24 -31.70 11.35
C THR A 16 24.00 -30.21 11.09
N GLY A 17 22.74 -29.76 11.13
CA GLY A 17 22.37 -28.40 10.76
C GLY A 17 22.06 -27.50 11.96
N LYS A 18 21.98 -26.19 11.68
CA LYS A 18 21.64 -25.16 12.67
C LYS A 18 20.24 -25.40 13.26
N LYS A 19 20.10 -25.19 14.56
CA LYS A 19 18.79 -25.11 15.22
C LYS A 19 18.16 -23.77 14.90
N ILE A 20 17.05 -23.79 14.18
CA ILE A 20 16.38 -22.61 13.65
C ILE A 20 14.88 -22.70 13.88
N GLN A 21 14.24 -21.55 13.99
CA GLN A 21 12.80 -21.47 14.07
C GLN A 21 12.17 -21.96 12.77
N VAL A 22 11.05 -22.65 12.90
CA VAL A 22 10.28 -23.18 11.78
C VAL A 22 8.82 -22.80 11.91
N PHE A 23 8.19 -22.55 10.77
CA PHE A 23 6.80 -22.15 10.63
C PHE A 23 6.00 -23.30 10.01
N SER A 24 4.73 -23.39 10.43
CA SER A 24 3.78 -24.36 9.85
C SER A 24 3.19 -23.81 8.57
N PHE A 25 2.76 -24.70 7.68
CA PHE A 25 1.98 -24.30 6.52
C PHE A 25 0.67 -23.61 6.93
N PRO A 26 0.22 -22.59 6.17
CA PRO A 26 -1.07 -21.95 6.38
C PRO A 26 -2.23 -22.97 6.31
N LYS A 27 -3.28 -22.72 7.08
CA LYS A 27 -4.56 -23.48 6.97
C LYS A 27 -5.46 -22.94 5.87
N ASP A 28 -5.30 -21.66 5.54
CA ASP A 28 -6.01 -21.00 4.45
C ASP A 28 -5.60 -21.58 3.10
N GLY A 29 -6.59 -21.93 2.26
CA GLY A 29 -6.36 -22.63 0.99
C GLY A 29 -5.53 -21.80 0.01
N ASP A 30 -5.76 -20.49 -0.06
CA ASP A 30 -5.04 -19.61 -0.99
C ASP A 30 -3.60 -19.40 -0.56
N ALA A 31 -3.38 -19.13 0.73
CA ALA A 31 -2.04 -19.00 1.29
C ALA A 31 -1.25 -20.33 1.19
N LEU A 32 -1.91 -21.46 1.44
CA LEU A 32 -1.32 -22.79 1.26
C LEU A 32 -0.89 -23.02 -0.19
N ASN A 33 -1.77 -22.75 -1.15
CA ASN A 33 -1.47 -22.88 -2.58
C ASN A 33 -0.30 -21.98 -3.01
N LYS A 34 -0.22 -20.75 -2.47
CA LYS A 34 0.92 -19.86 -2.71
C LYS A 34 2.23 -20.45 -2.21
N TRP A 35 2.24 -21.04 -1.00
CA TRP A 35 3.44 -21.70 -0.45
C TRP A 35 3.86 -22.92 -1.28
N LEU A 36 2.90 -23.73 -1.74
CA LEU A 36 3.17 -24.90 -2.57
C LEU A 36 3.74 -24.55 -3.94
N ARG A 37 3.27 -23.44 -4.53
CA ARG A 37 3.83 -22.91 -5.78
C ARG A 37 5.23 -22.34 -5.59
N ALA A 38 5.49 -21.71 -4.45
CA ALA A 38 6.77 -21.07 -4.17
C ALA A 38 7.88 -22.07 -3.85
N ILE A 39 7.57 -23.16 -3.13
CA ILE A 39 8.57 -24.16 -2.78
C ILE A 39 8.81 -25.07 -4.00
N PRO A 40 10.04 -25.13 -4.54
CA PRO A 40 10.34 -25.85 -5.77
C PRO A 40 10.41 -27.38 -5.54
N ARG A 41 9.26 -28.00 -5.27
CA ARG A 41 9.15 -29.43 -4.99
C ARG A 41 7.97 -30.02 -5.74
N LYS A 42 8.26 -30.96 -6.63
CA LYS A 42 7.26 -31.67 -7.42
C LYS A 42 6.39 -32.57 -6.52
N ASP A 43 5.09 -32.58 -6.79
CA ASP A 43 4.08 -33.45 -6.15
C ASP A 43 4.12 -33.40 -4.60
N PHE A 44 4.39 -32.22 -4.05
CA PHE A 44 4.57 -32.05 -2.60
C PHE A 44 3.24 -31.87 -1.87
N VAL A 45 2.96 -32.78 -0.92
CA VAL A 45 1.80 -32.69 -0.03
C VAL A 45 2.29 -32.40 1.40
N PRO A 46 2.04 -31.20 1.94
CA PRO A 46 2.45 -30.84 3.28
C PRO A 46 1.56 -31.55 4.30
N THR A 47 2.19 -32.10 5.33
CA THR A 47 1.51 -32.67 6.50
C THR A 47 1.60 -31.71 7.68
N SER A 48 0.89 -31.99 8.78
CA SER A 48 0.96 -31.19 10.02
C SER A 48 2.39 -31.06 10.58
N CYS A 49 3.24 -32.04 10.31
CA CYS A 49 4.64 -32.08 10.72
C CYS A 49 5.60 -31.40 9.74
N THR A 50 5.18 -31.10 8.50
CA THR A 50 6.03 -30.37 7.55
C THR A 50 6.14 -28.90 7.95
N LYS A 51 7.37 -28.39 8.01
CA LYS A 51 7.65 -27.01 8.40
C LYS A 51 8.68 -26.37 7.47
N VAL A 52 8.62 -25.05 7.35
CA VAL A 52 9.58 -24.23 6.60
C VAL A 52 10.36 -23.36 7.59
N CYS A 53 11.68 -23.28 7.49
CA CYS A 53 12.46 -22.48 8.42
C CYS A 53 12.44 -20.98 8.10
N VAL A 54 12.80 -20.19 9.11
CA VAL A 54 12.84 -18.72 9.05
C VAL A 54 13.77 -18.18 7.96
N ASP A 55 14.84 -18.89 7.61
CA ASP A 55 15.81 -18.45 6.61
C ASP A 55 15.24 -18.40 5.18
N HIS A 56 14.06 -18.98 4.95
CA HIS A 56 13.37 -18.94 3.65
C HIS A 56 12.43 -17.74 3.48
N PHE A 57 12.25 -16.93 4.53
CA PHE A 57 11.40 -15.74 4.51
C PHE A 57 12.25 -14.48 4.60
N ASP A 58 11.77 -13.42 3.95
CA ASP A 58 12.36 -12.10 4.11
C ASP A 58 12.18 -11.60 5.56
N ALA A 59 13.14 -10.83 6.05
CA ALA A 59 13.10 -10.28 7.41
C ALA A 59 11.87 -9.40 7.65
N SER A 60 11.36 -8.70 6.62
CA SER A 60 10.17 -7.86 6.68
C SER A 60 8.87 -8.64 6.90
N CYS A 61 8.85 -9.91 6.48
CA CYS A 61 7.71 -10.81 6.64
C CYS A 61 7.62 -11.40 8.05
N ILE A 62 8.64 -11.21 8.91
CA ILE A 62 8.72 -11.82 10.24
C ILE A 62 8.42 -10.76 11.30
N GLU A 63 7.28 -10.93 11.98
CA GLU A 63 6.90 -10.14 13.15
C GLU A 63 7.57 -10.71 14.40
N ARG A 64 8.46 -9.91 15.00
CA ARG A 64 9.14 -10.22 16.26
C ARG A 64 8.60 -9.44 17.44
N THR A 65 7.84 -8.38 17.20
CA THR A 65 7.26 -7.51 18.22
C THR A 65 5.75 -7.39 18.01
N THR A 66 5.04 -7.09 19.08
CA THR A 66 3.61 -6.76 19.08
C THR A 66 3.43 -5.42 19.77
N SER A 67 2.64 -4.54 19.16
CA SER A 67 2.31 -3.23 19.71
C SER A 67 0.88 -3.23 20.23
N TYR A 68 0.66 -2.69 21.42
CA TYR A 68 -0.66 -2.41 21.99
C TYR A 68 -0.75 -0.92 22.32
N THR A 69 -1.82 -0.26 21.87
CA THR A 69 -2.05 1.15 22.17
C THR A 69 -3.06 1.24 23.31
N ASP A 70 -2.66 1.86 24.42
CA ASP A 70 -3.57 2.11 25.54
C ASP A 70 -4.58 3.20 25.14
N PRO A 71 -5.89 2.88 25.05
CA PRO A 71 -6.92 3.83 24.60
C PRO A 71 -7.10 5.02 25.56
N ARG A 72 -6.66 4.91 26.82
CA ARG A 72 -6.81 5.98 27.82
C ARG A 72 -5.65 6.97 27.81
N THR A 73 -4.44 6.50 27.54
CA THR A 73 -3.21 7.31 27.62
C THR A 73 -2.59 7.61 26.26
N GLY A 74 -3.05 6.95 25.19
CA GLY A 74 -2.49 7.06 23.84
C GLY A 74 -1.09 6.48 23.71
N ARG A 75 -0.56 5.82 24.76
CA ARG A 75 0.80 5.26 24.76
C ARG A 75 0.81 3.94 24.00
N VAL A 76 1.76 3.82 23.08
CA VAL A 76 2.04 2.57 22.37
C VAL A 76 3.06 1.78 23.18
N ILE A 77 2.67 0.59 23.62
CA ILE A 77 3.51 -0.37 24.31
C ILE A 77 3.93 -1.42 23.28
N GLU A 78 5.21 -1.47 22.96
CA GLU A 78 5.78 -2.49 22.08
C GLU A 78 6.51 -3.55 22.91
N VAL A 79 6.14 -4.82 22.69
CA VAL A 79 6.70 -5.96 23.43
C VAL A 79 7.22 -7.00 22.45
N ALA A 80 8.39 -7.58 22.74
CA ALA A 80 8.94 -8.68 21.95
C ALA A 80 8.09 -9.96 22.10
N LEU A 81 7.78 -10.61 20.99
CA LEU A 81 7.07 -11.88 20.96
C LEU A 81 8.00 -13.01 21.40
N PRO A 82 7.56 -13.91 22.31
CA PRO A 82 8.33 -15.09 22.70
C PRO A 82 8.66 -16.01 21.52
N VAL A 83 7.76 -16.06 20.53
CA VAL A 83 7.92 -16.82 19.29
C VAL A 83 7.54 -15.89 18.14
N PRO A 84 8.49 -15.58 17.21
CA PRO A 84 8.20 -14.80 16.02
C PRO A 84 7.07 -15.39 15.20
N ARG A 85 6.32 -14.53 14.50
CA ARG A 85 5.19 -14.92 13.63
C ARG A 85 5.45 -14.42 12.21
N LEU A 86 4.80 -15.04 11.24
CA LEU A 86 4.80 -14.53 9.88
C LEU A 86 3.63 -13.57 9.70
N ARG A 87 3.86 -12.48 8.96
CA ARG A 87 2.80 -11.58 8.52
C ARG A 87 1.77 -12.35 7.68
N PRO A 88 0.47 -12.02 7.77
CA PRO A 88 -0.52 -12.58 6.88
C PRO A 88 -0.12 -12.40 5.41
N GLY A 89 -0.23 -13.47 4.60
CA GLY A 89 0.13 -13.44 3.18
C GLY A 89 1.61 -13.60 2.86
N SER A 90 2.50 -13.71 3.85
CA SER A 90 3.92 -13.99 3.63
C SER A 90 4.12 -15.34 2.92
N VAL A 91 5.06 -15.40 1.97
CA VAL A 91 5.44 -16.61 1.23
C VAL A 91 6.94 -16.81 1.33
N PRO A 92 7.45 -18.06 1.33
CA PRO A 92 8.89 -18.31 1.30
C PRO A 92 9.44 -17.93 -0.09
N THR A 93 10.49 -17.11 -0.12
CA THR A 93 11.08 -16.57 -1.36
C THR A 93 12.57 -16.87 -1.51
N ILE A 94 13.24 -17.23 -0.41
CA ILE A 94 14.70 -17.38 -0.39
C ILE A 94 15.07 -18.87 -0.48
N PHE A 95 15.67 -19.28 -1.61
CA PHE A 95 16.03 -20.69 -1.86
C PHE A 95 17.49 -20.84 -2.33
N PRO A 96 18.49 -20.72 -1.44
CA PRO A 96 19.91 -20.63 -1.83
C PRO A 96 20.46 -21.90 -2.52
N GLY A 97 19.79 -23.04 -2.37
CA GLY A 97 20.15 -24.32 -3.00
C GLY A 97 19.41 -24.61 -4.32
N CYS A 98 18.63 -23.65 -4.84
CA CYS A 98 17.87 -23.80 -6.08
C CYS A 98 18.37 -22.82 -7.14
N PRO A 99 18.29 -23.16 -8.44
CA PRO A 99 18.61 -22.22 -9.52
C PRO A 99 17.89 -20.87 -9.35
N SER A 100 18.56 -19.78 -9.72
CA SER A 100 18.06 -18.41 -9.51
C SER A 100 16.67 -18.16 -10.11
N TYR A 101 16.36 -18.82 -11.23
CA TYR A 101 15.04 -18.74 -11.88
C TYR A 101 13.90 -19.41 -11.09
N LEU A 102 14.19 -20.21 -10.06
CA LEU A 102 13.20 -20.73 -9.11
C LEU A 102 13.10 -19.88 -7.84
N SER A 103 14.11 -19.05 -7.59
CA SER A 103 14.15 -18.08 -6.48
C SER A 103 13.67 -16.71 -6.95
N ILE A 104 12.57 -16.66 -7.71
CA ILE A 104 12.03 -15.38 -8.18
C ILE A 104 11.47 -14.65 -6.96
N SER A 105 12.26 -13.73 -6.41
CA SER A 105 11.76 -12.70 -5.52
C SER A 105 10.81 -11.84 -6.33
N ASP A 106 9.52 -12.09 -6.15
CA ASP A 106 8.44 -11.47 -6.90
C ASP A 106 8.33 -9.97 -6.56
N HIS A 107 9.22 -9.15 -7.13
CA HIS A 107 9.09 -7.69 -7.13
C HIS A 107 8.77 -7.13 -8.52
N ASN A 108 8.55 -8.00 -9.50
CA ASN A 108 8.05 -7.60 -10.81
C ASN A 108 6.74 -8.34 -11.11
N THR A 109 5.82 -8.29 -10.14
CA THR A 109 4.44 -8.70 -10.40
C THR A 109 3.91 -7.78 -11.48
N ARG A 110 3.70 -8.32 -12.68
CA ARG A 110 3.05 -7.61 -13.76
C ARG A 110 1.70 -7.12 -13.23
N GLU A 111 1.53 -5.81 -13.17
CA GLU A 111 0.26 -5.23 -12.77
C GLU A 111 -0.88 -5.80 -13.60
N THR A 112 -2.00 -6.08 -12.94
CA THR A 112 -3.20 -6.50 -13.64
C THR A 112 -3.68 -5.37 -14.57
N PRO A 113 -4.35 -5.70 -15.69
CA PRO A 113 -4.91 -4.69 -16.58
C PRO A 113 -5.79 -3.66 -15.86
N ASP A 114 -6.56 -4.10 -14.85
CA ASP A 114 -7.43 -3.23 -14.05
C ASP A 114 -6.64 -2.28 -13.14
N ALA A 115 -5.60 -2.77 -12.45
CA ALA A 115 -4.73 -1.93 -11.62
C ALA A 115 -4.02 -0.86 -12.47
N LYS A 116 -3.54 -1.25 -13.66
CA LYS A 116 -2.91 -0.31 -14.61
C LYS A 116 -3.92 0.72 -15.14
N ARG A 117 -5.15 0.32 -15.44
CA ARG A 117 -6.23 1.22 -15.86
C ARG A 117 -6.56 2.23 -14.76
N SER A 118 -6.82 1.75 -13.55
CA SER A 118 -7.17 2.57 -12.40
C SER A 118 -6.09 3.61 -12.08
N ARG A 119 -4.80 3.24 -12.14
CA ARG A 119 -3.70 4.21 -11.98
C ARG A 119 -3.73 5.31 -13.05
N LYS A 120 -3.93 4.94 -14.31
CA LYS A 120 -3.99 5.91 -15.41
C LYS A 120 -5.18 6.86 -15.25
N GLU A 121 -6.35 6.34 -14.92
CA GLU A 121 -7.55 7.14 -14.65
C GLU A 121 -7.32 8.10 -13.48
N ALA A 122 -6.75 7.62 -12.37
CA ALA A 122 -6.41 8.47 -11.22
C ALA A 122 -5.42 9.59 -11.58
N SER A 123 -4.40 9.29 -12.40
CA SER A 123 -3.45 10.29 -12.87
C SER A 123 -4.11 11.34 -13.76
N GLN A 124 -5.02 10.93 -14.65
CA GLN A 124 -5.76 11.84 -15.52
C GLN A 124 -6.74 12.72 -14.74
N LEU A 125 -7.45 12.14 -13.76
CA LEU A 125 -8.31 12.89 -12.85
C LEU A 125 -7.52 13.90 -12.03
N GLY A 126 -6.36 13.53 -11.50
CA GLY A 126 -5.48 14.44 -10.77
C GLY A 126 -5.07 15.65 -11.60
N HIS A 127 -4.63 15.43 -12.85
CA HIS A 127 -4.30 16.51 -13.78
C HIS A 127 -5.50 17.41 -14.08
N ALA A 128 -6.68 16.83 -14.36
CA ALA A 128 -7.89 17.60 -14.64
C ALA A 128 -8.33 18.47 -13.45
N VAL A 129 -8.18 17.98 -12.22
CA VAL A 129 -8.46 18.74 -11.00
C VAL A 129 -7.48 19.89 -10.85
N GLU A 130 -6.18 19.65 -11.05
CA GLU A 130 -5.14 20.68 -10.97
C GLU A 130 -5.37 21.80 -12.01
N GLU A 131 -5.65 21.44 -13.26
CA GLU A 131 -5.96 22.39 -14.33
C GLU A 131 -7.24 23.19 -14.04
N SER A 132 -8.28 22.54 -13.53
CA SER A 132 -9.52 23.22 -13.14
C SER A 132 -9.31 24.21 -11.99
N LEU A 133 -8.49 23.85 -10.99
CA LEU A 133 -8.17 24.74 -9.88
C LEU A 133 -7.36 25.96 -10.36
N ALA A 134 -6.35 25.74 -11.20
CA ALA A 134 -5.55 26.82 -11.77
C ALA A 134 -6.41 27.77 -12.62
N SER A 135 -7.32 27.25 -13.45
CA SER A 135 -8.26 28.07 -14.22
C SER A 135 -9.17 28.90 -13.33
N LYS A 136 -9.67 28.32 -12.23
CA LYS A 136 -10.53 29.03 -11.27
C LYS A 136 -9.77 30.13 -10.55
N GLU A 137 -8.54 29.88 -10.11
CA GLU A 137 -7.70 30.91 -9.48
C GLU A 137 -7.41 32.07 -10.43
N ALA A 138 -7.12 31.79 -11.70
CA ALA A 138 -6.89 32.82 -12.71
C ALA A 138 -8.13 33.66 -13.00
N GLU A 139 -9.32 33.04 -13.05
CA GLU A 139 -10.60 33.74 -13.19
C GLU A 139 -10.91 34.61 -11.96
N GLN A 140 -10.72 34.06 -10.76
CA GLN A 140 -10.89 34.81 -9.51
C GLN A 140 -9.96 36.01 -9.44
N GLU A 141 -8.69 35.88 -9.83
CA GLU A 141 -7.74 36.99 -9.82
C GLU A 141 -8.10 38.07 -10.85
N ARG A 142 -8.55 37.68 -12.04
CA ARG A 142 -9.03 38.61 -13.07
C ARG A 142 -10.25 39.41 -12.62
N ASP A 143 -11.19 38.74 -11.95
CA ASP A 143 -12.47 39.32 -11.56
C ASP A 143 -12.41 39.93 -10.15
N ARG A 144 -11.24 39.87 -9.49
CA ARG A 144 -11.02 40.45 -8.17
C ARG A 144 -10.76 41.94 -8.29
N PHE A 145 -11.57 42.72 -7.57
CA PHE A 145 -11.35 44.15 -7.37
C PHE A 145 -10.78 44.39 -5.97
N SER A 146 -9.75 45.22 -5.89
CA SER A 146 -9.08 45.58 -4.63
C SER A 146 -9.76 46.76 -3.92
N SER A 147 -10.51 47.60 -4.65
CA SER A 147 -11.25 48.72 -4.09
C SER A 147 -12.58 48.97 -4.82
N LEU A 148 -13.43 49.76 -4.18
CA LEU A 148 -14.73 50.16 -4.74
C LEU A 148 -14.55 51.19 -5.89
N GLU A 149 -13.49 51.98 -5.87
CA GLU A 149 -13.10 52.86 -6.98
C GLU A 149 -12.73 52.07 -8.25
N GLU A 150 -12.02 50.95 -8.11
CA GLU A 150 -11.61 50.09 -9.22
C GLU A 150 -12.84 49.50 -9.94
N LEU A 151 -13.80 48.99 -9.17
CA LEU A 151 -15.09 48.51 -9.69
C LEU A 151 -15.87 49.62 -10.41
N LYS A 152 -15.94 50.83 -9.82
CA LYS A 152 -16.64 51.97 -10.43
C LYS A 152 -16.02 52.39 -11.77
N ALA A 153 -14.69 52.37 -11.88
CA ALA A 153 -14.01 52.69 -13.13
C ALA A 153 -14.39 51.70 -14.24
N CYS A 154 -14.43 50.39 -13.96
CA CYS A 154 -14.86 49.39 -14.94
C CYS A 154 -16.32 49.57 -15.37
N LEU A 155 -17.22 49.92 -14.45
CA LEU A 155 -18.63 50.18 -14.75
C LEU A 155 -18.84 51.45 -15.60
N GLN A 156 -17.96 52.45 -15.49
CA GLN A 156 -18.03 53.67 -16.30
C GLN A 156 -17.66 53.43 -17.78
N VAL A 157 -16.86 52.39 -18.06
CA VAL A 157 -16.48 51.99 -19.44
C VAL A 157 -17.61 51.19 -20.10
N VAL A 158 -18.49 50.57 -19.31
CA VAL A 158 -19.64 49.80 -19.80
C VAL A 158 -20.86 50.71 -19.86
N SER A 159 -21.35 51.02 -21.06
CA SER A 159 -22.66 51.68 -21.22
C SER A 159 -23.77 50.72 -20.78
N VAL A 160 -24.15 50.79 -19.51
CA VAL A 160 -25.26 50.00 -18.96
C VAL A 160 -26.58 50.71 -19.32
N SER A 161 -27.57 49.95 -19.79
CA SER A 161 -28.88 50.52 -20.13
C SER A 161 -29.50 51.23 -18.91
N PRO A 162 -30.04 52.44 -19.07
CA PRO A 162 -30.54 53.27 -17.95
C PRO A 162 -31.66 52.61 -17.15
N LYS A 163 -32.33 51.58 -17.71
CA LYS A 163 -33.31 50.77 -17.00
C LYS A 163 -32.74 50.03 -15.78
N TRP A 164 -31.42 49.82 -15.75
CA TRP A 164 -30.71 49.10 -14.68
C TRP A 164 -29.92 50.04 -13.75
N THR A 165 -29.99 51.36 -13.95
CA THR A 165 -29.11 52.35 -13.29
C THR A 165 -29.85 53.39 -12.44
N VAL A 166 -31.19 53.48 -12.53
CA VAL A 166 -31.98 54.45 -11.76
C VAL A 166 -32.39 53.85 -10.41
N ILE A 167 -31.78 54.34 -9.33
CA ILE A 167 -32.23 54.07 -7.96
C ILE A 167 -33.15 55.23 -7.56
N HIS A 168 -34.45 54.98 -7.51
CA HIS A 168 -35.39 55.93 -6.93
C HIS A 168 -35.22 55.91 -5.41
N LYS A 169 -34.63 56.97 -4.87
CA LYS A 169 -34.66 57.22 -3.43
C LYS A 169 -36.00 57.90 -3.14
N GLU A 170 -36.95 57.16 -2.61
CA GLU A 170 -38.15 57.78 -2.03
C GLU A 170 -37.71 58.54 -0.77
N GLU A 171 -37.79 59.87 -0.82
CA GLU A 171 -37.66 60.72 0.37
C GLU A 171 -38.98 60.63 1.15
N CYS A 172 -38.91 60.15 2.39
CA CYS A 172 -39.99 60.29 3.37
C CYS A 172 -39.98 61.69 4.00
#